data_AF-A0A444CLI6-F1
#
_entry.id   AF-A0A444CLI6-F1
#
_cell.length_a   1.000
_cell.length_b   1.000
_cell.length_c   1.000
_cell.angle_alpha   90.00
_cell.angle_beta   90.00
_cell.angle_gamma   90.00
#
_symmetry.space_group_name_H-M   'P 1'
#
loop_
_entity.id
_entity.type
_entity.pdbx_description
1 polymer ?
#
loop_
_entity_poly.entity_id
_entity_poly.type
_entity_poly.pdbx_seq_one_letter_code
_entity_poly.pdbx_strand_id
1 'polypeptide(L)'
;MRVFSLDNVIEEFEALTKDADRLQRATLRKILEQNAEAEYLQNLGLGGRTDPESFKACIPLVTHSDLEPYIRRIVDGDTCPILTGKPITSISLR
;
A
#
# COMPACT_ATOMS: atom_id res chain seq x y z
N MET A 1 -24.11 -7.06 16.29
CA MET A 1 -23.83 -8.36 15.65
C MET A 1 -24.12 -8.20 14.17
N ARG A 2 -23.10 -8.21 13.29
CA ARG A 2 -23.35 -8.14 11.84
C ARG A 2 -23.93 -9.49 11.42
N VAL A 3 -25.13 -9.50 10.86
CA VAL A 3 -25.70 -10.69 10.22
C VAL A 3 -24.83 -10.96 8.99
N PHE A 4 -24.08 -12.06 9.01
CA PHE A 4 -23.31 -12.49 7.86
C PHE A 4 -24.30 -13.12 6.87
N SER A 5 -24.75 -12.35 5.89
CA SER A 5 -25.58 -12.82 4.79
C SER A 5 -24.66 -13.16 3.63
N LEU A 6 -24.66 -14.43 3.20
CA LEU A 6 -23.86 -14.87 2.06
C LEU A 6 -24.25 -14.10 0.79
N ASP A 7 -25.55 -13.83 0.62
CA ASP A 7 -26.08 -13.10 -0.53
C ASP A 7 -25.50 -11.68 -0.59
N ASN A 8 -25.41 -10.99 0.56
CA ASN A 8 -24.81 -9.65 0.61
C ASN A 8 -23.32 -9.67 0.22
N VAL A 9 -22.59 -10.72 0.60
CA VAL A 9 -21.17 -10.87 0.24
C VAL A 9 -21.01 -11.11 -1.26
N ILE A 10 -21.89 -11.93 -1.85
CA ILE A 10 -21.90 -12.19 -3.29
C ILE A 10 -22.22 -10.91 -4.06
N GLU A 11 -23.27 -10.18 -3.67
CA GLU A 11 -23.64 -8.90 -4.29
C GLU A 11 -22.52 -7.86 -4.20
N GLU A 12 -21.82 -7.78 -3.06
CA GLU A 12 -20.66 -6.90 -2.89
C GLU A 12 -19.52 -7.30 -3.83
N PHE A 13 -19.20 -8.60 -3.94
CA PHE A 13 -18.18 -9.10 -4.86
C PHE A 13 -18.54 -8.83 -6.33
N GLU A 14 -19.79 -9.04 -6.73
CA GLU A 14 -20.26 -8.72 -8.09
C GLU A 14 -20.12 -7.22 -8.38
N ALA A 15 -20.50 -6.37 -7.43
CA ALA A 15 -20.33 -4.92 -7.58
C ALA A 15 -18.84 -4.51 -7.71
N LEU A 16 -17.95 -5.10 -6.90
CA LEU A 16 -16.51 -4.81 -6.93
C LEU A 16 -15.83 -5.32 -8.20
N THR A 17 -16.24 -6.47 -8.70
CA THR A 17 -15.64 -7.09 -9.90
C THR A 17 -16.17 -6.48 -11.20
N LYS A 18 -17.38 -5.91 -11.21
CA LYS A 18 -17.98 -5.24 -12.38
C LYS A 18 -17.20 -4.00 -12.84
N ASP A 19 -16.54 -3.29 -11.93
CA ASP A 19 -15.68 -2.15 -12.25
C ASP A 19 -14.36 -2.20 -11.46
N ALA A 20 -13.58 -3.25 -11.77
CA ALA A 20 -12.31 -3.49 -11.12
C ALA A 20 -11.28 -2.38 -11.38
N ASP A 21 -11.27 -1.74 -12.56
CA ASP A 21 -10.31 -0.66 -12.86
C ASP A 21 -10.51 0.54 -11.94
N ARG A 22 -11.76 1.01 -11.78
CA ARG A 22 -12.07 2.11 -10.86
C ARG A 22 -11.69 1.75 -9.43
N LEU A 23 -11.99 0.53 -8.98
CA LEU A 23 -11.68 0.08 -7.63
C LEU A 23 -10.18 0.00 -7.38
N GLN A 24 -9.41 -0.54 -8.33
CA GLN A 24 -7.95 -0.63 -8.23
C GLN A 24 -7.31 0.77 -8.20
N ARG A 25 -7.77 1.71 -9.03
CA ARG A 25 -7.30 3.11 -9.00
C ARG A 25 -7.60 3.79 -7.67
N ALA A 26 -8.81 3.59 -7.12
CA ALA A 26 -9.18 4.15 -5.82
C ALA A 26 -8.35 3.53 -4.68
N THR A 27 -8.08 2.22 -4.76
CA THR A 27 -7.23 1.51 -3.81
C THR A 27 -5.80 2.04 -3.85
N LEU A 28 -5.20 2.15 -5.04
CA LEU A 28 -3.86 2.71 -5.21
C LEU A 28 -3.79 4.13 -4.64
N ARG A 29 -4.74 5.01 -5.00
CA ARG A 29 -4.81 6.37 -4.46
C ARG A 29 -4.78 6.37 -2.94
N LYS A 30 -5.63 5.57 -2.29
CA LYS A 30 -5.70 5.48 -0.83
C LYS A 30 -4.40 4.98 -0.20
N ILE A 31 -3.72 4.01 -0.84
CA ILE A 31 -2.41 3.54 -0.39
C ILE A 31 -1.39 4.68 -0.46
N LEU A 32 -1.35 5.42 -1.57
CA LEU A 32 -0.39 6.52 -1.75
C LEU A 32 -0.67 7.69 -0.81
N GLU A 33 -1.93 8.06 -0.59
CA GLU A 33 -2.33 9.09 0.38
C GLU A 33 -1.91 8.73 1.82
N GLN A 34 -2.11 7.48 2.22
CA GLN A 34 -1.76 7.01 3.56
C GLN A 34 -0.26 6.89 3.81
N ASN A 35 0.54 6.80 2.74
CA ASN A 35 1.97 6.57 2.81
C ASN A 35 2.78 7.70 2.17
N ALA A 36 2.18 8.87 1.92
CA ALA A 36 2.84 9.99 1.24
C ALA A 36 4.14 10.45 1.95
N GLU A 37 4.18 10.31 3.27
CA GLU A 37 5.34 10.62 4.11
C GLU A 37 6.35 9.46 4.23
N ALA A 38 6.11 8.33 3.57
CA ALA A 38 7.03 7.21 3.60
C ALA A 38 8.33 7.56 2.87
N GLU A 39 9.47 7.39 3.54
CA GLU A 39 10.81 7.65 3.03
C GLU A 39 11.03 6.99 1.66
N TYR A 40 10.55 5.75 1.48
CA TYR A 40 10.65 5.03 0.22
C TYR A 40 9.98 5.78 -0.96
N LEU A 41 8.78 6.32 -0.77
CA LEU A 41 8.05 7.04 -1.82
C LEU A 41 8.65 8.43 -2.07
N GLN A 42 9.16 9.08 -1.02
CA GLN A 42 9.84 10.37 -1.13
C GLN A 42 11.16 10.25 -1.88
N ASN A 43 11.98 9.24 -1.54
CA ASN A 43 13.27 8.98 -2.18
C ASN A 43 13.15 8.69 -3.68
N LEU A 44 12.03 8.08 -4.11
CA LEU A 44 11.74 7.79 -5.51
C LEU A 44 11.06 8.95 -6.24
N GLY A 45 10.89 10.11 -5.59
CA GLY A 45 10.38 11.32 -6.21
C GLY A 45 8.88 11.28 -6.53
N LEU A 46 8.10 10.42 -5.88
CA LEU A 46 6.66 10.41 -6.08
C LEU A 46 6.02 11.72 -5.58
N GLY A 47 6.56 12.29 -4.50
CA GLY A 47 6.24 13.65 -4.06
C GLY A 47 4.76 13.87 -3.71
N GLY A 48 4.13 12.90 -3.06
CA GLY A 48 2.71 12.97 -2.68
C GLY A 48 1.72 12.80 -3.85
N ARG A 49 2.18 12.55 -5.08
CA ARG A 49 1.30 12.25 -6.22
C ARG A 49 0.63 10.89 -6.02
N THR A 50 -0.65 10.82 -6.37
CA THR A 50 -1.51 9.65 -6.11
C THR A 50 -2.10 9.04 -7.38
N ASP A 51 -1.71 9.56 -8.55
CA ASP A 51 -2.16 9.08 -9.84
C ASP A 51 -1.34 7.88 -10.33
N PRO A 52 -1.97 6.92 -11.04
CA PRO A 52 -1.27 5.72 -11.52
C PRO A 52 -0.10 6.00 -12.47
N GLU A 53 -0.15 7.08 -13.26
CA GLU A 53 0.88 7.37 -14.25
C GLU A 53 2.17 7.84 -13.58
N SER A 54 2.06 8.76 -12.62
CA SER A 54 3.18 9.15 -11.76
C SER A 54 3.74 7.96 -10.98
N PHE A 55 2.88 7.10 -10.43
CA PHE A 55 3.32 5.91 -9.70
C PHE A 55 4.16 4.98 -10.59
N LYS A 56 3.67 4.64 -11.78
CA LYS A 56 4.38 3.77 -12.73
C LYS A 56 5.68 4.40 -13.25
N ALA A 57 5.72 5.72 -13.39
CA ALA A 57 6.91 6.42 -13.87
C ALA A 57 8.01 6.54 -12.80
N CYS A 58 7.64 6.65 -11.53
CA CYS A 58 8.58 6.91 -10.44
C CYS A 58 8.98 5.65 -9.67
N ILE A 59 8.05 4.71 -9.47
CA ILE A 59 8.27 3.56 -8.58
C ILE A 59 8.71 2.35 -9.42
N PRO A 60 9.95 1.86 -9.24
CA PRO A 60 10.42 0.69 -9.97
C PRO A 60 9.79 -0.59 -9.42
N LEU A 61 9.80 -1.64 -10.24
CA LEU A 61 9.59 -2.99 -9.75
C LEU A 61 10.80 -3.42 -8.94
N VAL A 62 10.56 -3.93 -7.73
CA VAL A 62 11.61 -4.28 -6.77
C VAL A 62 11.50 -5.73 -6.31
N THR A 63 12.62 -6.27 -5.87
CA THR A 63 12.74 -7.55 -5.19
C THR A 63 12.85 -7.37 -3.68
N HIS A 64 12.80 -8.47 -2.93
CA HIS A 64 13.01 -8.42 -1.48
C HIS A 64 14.36 -7.80 -1.11
N SER A 65 15.43 -8.12 -1.86
CA SER A 65 16.78 -7.63 -1.59
C SER A 65 16.88 -6.11 -1.66
N ASP A 66 16.08 -5.47 -2.50
CA ASP A 66 16.04 -4.01 -2.64
C ASP A 66 15.37 -3.33 -1.43
N LEU A 67 14.47 -4.06 -0.73
CA LEU A 67 13.75 -3.58 0.44
C LEU A 67 14.43 -3.94 1.77
N GLU A 68 15.34 -4.91 1.75
CA GLU A 68 16.09 -5.41 2.91
C GLU A 68 16.69 -4.29 3.80
N PRO A 69 17.30 -3.22 3.26
CA PRO A 69 17.86 -2.14 4.10
C PRO A 69 16.78 -1.40 4.91
N TYR A 70 15.61 -1.20 4.31
CA TYR A 70 14.47 -0.56 4.96
C TYR A 70 13.85 -1.48 6.02
N ILE A 71 13.71 -2.77 5.69
CA ILE A 71 13.16 -3.78 6.61
C ILE A 71 14.05 -3.91 7.85
N ARG A 72 15.38 -3.97 7.68
CA ARG A 72 16.32 -4.03 8.82
C ARG A 72 16.17 -2.85 9.76
N ARG A 73 16.08 -1.63 9.24
CA ARG A 73 15.85 -0.43 10.06
C ARG A 73 14.57 -0.53 10.89
N ILE A 74 13.49 -1.05 10.30
CA ILE A 74 12.23 -1.27 11.03
C ILE A 74 12.41 -2.30 12.15
N VAL A 75 13.10 -3.41 11.87
CA VAL A 75 13.39 -4.47 12.86
C VAL A 75 14.29 -3.96 13.99
N ASP A 76 15.25 -3.11 13.68
CA ASP A 76 16.15 -2.47 14.64
C ASP A 76 15.46 -1.41 15.51
N GLY A 77 14.17 -1.12 15.25
CA GLY A 77 13.33 -0.25 16.05
C GLY A 77 13.18 1.18 15.54
N ASP A 78 13.56 1.46 14.29
CA ASP A 78 13.31 2.76 13.66
C ASP A 78 11.79 2.98 13.49
N THR A 79 11.26 4.00 14.17
CA THR A 79 9.84 4.37 14.15
C THR A 79 9.49 5.41 13.09
N CYS A 80 10.47 5.85 12.29
CA CYS A 80 10.22 6.78 11.19
C CYS A 80 9.29 6.14 10.15
N PRO A 81 8.56 6.94 9.35
CA PRO A 81 7.74 6.43 8.27
C PRO A 81 8.64 5.94 7.13
N ILE A 82 9.15 4.72 7.21
CA ILE A 82 10.11 4.19 6.24
C ILE A 82 9.39 3.66 4.98
N LEU A 83 8.60 2.60 5.15
CA LEU A 83 7.83 1.97 4.07
C LEU A 83 6.34 2.34 4.13
N THR A 84 5.85 2.72 5.30
CA THR A 84 4.46 3.03 5.55
C THR A 84 4.33 4.32 6.36
N GLY A 85 3.27 5.09 6.14
CA GLY A 85 2.97 6.28 6.94
C GLY A 85 2.51 5.95 8.37
N LYS A 86 2.07 4.71 8.61
CA LYS A 86 1.74 4.19 9.93
C LYS A 86 2.85 3.27 10.45
N PRO A 87 3.10 3.22 11.78
CA PRO A 87 4.10 2.32 12.35
C PRO A 87 3.81 0.84 12.05
N ILE A 88 4.85 0.08 11.77
CA ILE A 88 4.78 -1.39 11.63
C ILE A 88 4.92 -2.00 13.03
N THR A 89 3.89 -2.72 13.48
CA THR A 89 3.80 -3.24 14.86
C THR A 89 4.24 -4.70 14.99
N SER A 90 4.35 -5.43 13.89
CA SER A 90 4.76 -6.83 13.90
C SER A 90 5.37 -7.22 12.56
N ILE A 91 6.41 -8.06 12.61
CA ILE A 91 7.01 -8.72 11.46
C ILE A 91 7.02 -10.21 11.78
N SER A 92 6.50 -11.03 10.85
CA SER A 92 6.52 -12.49 10.97
C SER A 92 7.41 -13.04 9.86
N LEU A 93 8.43 -13.81 10.24
CA LEU A 93 9.15 -14.68 9.32
C LEU A 93 8.35 -15.99 9.25
N ARG A 94 7.82 -16.32 8.08
CA ARG A 94 7.27 -17.65 7.80
C ARG A 94 8.26 -18.44 6.97
#